data_AF-A0A348D785-F1
#
_entry.id   AF-A0A348D785-F1
#
_cell.length_a   1.000
_cell.length_b   1.000
_cell.length_c   1.000
_cell.angle_alpha   90.00
_cell.angle_beta   90.00
_cell.angle_gamma   90.00
#
_symmetry.space_group_name_H-M   'P 1'
#
loop_
_entity.id
_entity.type
_entity.pdbx_description
1 polymer ?
#
loop_
_entity_poly.entity_id
_entity_poly.type
_entity_poly.pdbx_seq_one_letter_code
_entity_poly.pdbx_strand_id
1 'polypeptide(L)'
;MKKNRAFLKWAGGKYPLLADIERHLPKGECLIEPFVGAGSVFLNTSFSRYILADINSDLIGLYNIVKERADEYVQGARELFTPATNQSETYYQLRTEFNQSQDLFRRALLFLYLNRHGYNGLCRYNLRGEFNVPFGRYKKPYFPEAELYHFAEKAQNAFFYCESYAESMARADANSVVYCDPPYAPLSATANFTAYHTNSFTLEQQAHLAAIAESLVNNRIPVLISNHDTALTREWYSQAKLHVVKVRRSISSNGGTRKKVDELLALYRPATV
;
A
#
# COMPACT_ATOMS: atom_id res chain seq x y z
N MET A 1 15.14 16.31 -4.61
CA MET A 1 15.09 15.26 -3.58
C MET A 1 15.35 13.91 -4.22
N LYS A 2 16.25 13.09 -3.67
CA LYS A 2 16.45 11.71 -4.13
C LYS A 2 15.23 10.90 -3.68
N LYS A 3 14.49 10.30 -4.62
CA LYS A 3 13.32 9.46 -4.29
C LYS A 3 13.79 8.04 -3.97
N ASN A 4 13.26 7.47 -2.90
CA ASN A 4 13.51 6.09 -2.48
C ASN A 4 12.39 5.19 -3.01
N ARG A 5 12.75 4.06 -3.62
CA ARG A 5 11.78 3.07 -4.10
C ARG A 5 11.44 2.09 -2.99
N ALA A 6 10.21 1.60 -3.01
CA ALA A 6 9.82 0.45 -2.19
C ALA A 6 10.45 -0.84 -2.72
N PHE A 7 10.75 -1.76 -1.79
CA PHE A 7 11.29 -3.08 -2.12
C PHE A 7 10.21 -4.06 -2.63
N LEU A 8 8.92 -3.74 -2.49
CA LEU A 8 7.81 -4.49 -3.11
C LEU A 8 7.29 -3.78 -4.37
N LYS A 9 6.84 -4.58 -5.34
CA LYS A 9 5.92 -4.12 -6.37
C LYS A 9 4.51 -4.13 -5.78
N TRP A 10 3.78 -3.03 -5.89
CA TRP A 10 2.46 -2.93 -5.29
C TRP A 10 1.50 -2.18 -6.18
N ALA A 11 0.27 -2.67 -6.27
CA ALA A 11 -0.80 -1.97 -6.95
C ALA A 11 -1.05 -0.62 -6.25
N GLY A 12 -1.28 0.44 -7.02
CA GLY A 12 -1.54 1.76 -6.46
C GLY A 12 -0.32 2.54 -5.96
N GLY A 13 0.91 2.00 -6.08
CA GLY A 13 2.13 2.64 -5.59
C GLY A 13 2.27 4.12 -5.97
N LYS A 14 2.41 4.98 -4.96
CA LYS A 14 2.35 6.44 -5.07
C LYS A 14 3.65 7.12 -5.50
N TYR A 15 4.67 6.35 -5.88
CA TYR A 15 5.97 6.87 -6.33
C TYR A 15 5.90 8.02 -7.35
N PRO A 16 5.00 7.99 -8.37
CA PRO A 16 4.83 9.12 -9.29
C PRO A 16 4.24 10.37 -8.62
N LEU A 17 3.41 10.20 -7.59
CA LEU A 17 2.63 11.25 -6.92
C LEU A 17 3.28 11.83 -5.67
N LEU A 18 4.46 11.30 -5.28
CA LEU A 18 5.15 11.73 -4.07
C LEU A 18 5.32 13.25 -3.98
N ALA A 19 5.64 13.93 -5.08
CA ALA A 19 5.84 15.38 -5.08
C ALA A 19 4.54 16.16 -4.81
N ASP A 20 3.40 15.67 -5.31
CA ASP A 20 2.10 16.29 -5.08
C ASP A 20 1.58 15.95 -3.68
N ILE A 21 1.76 14.70 -3.23
CA ILE A 21 1.43 14.30 -1.85
C ILE A 21 2.23 15.14 -0.85
N GLU A 22 3.56 15.20 -0.99
CA GLU A 22 4.43 15.97 -0.09
C GLU A 22 4.07 17.47 -0.06
N ARG A 23 3.64 18.04 -1.19
CA ARG A 23 3.18 19.43 -1.24
C ARG A 23 1.95 19.68 -0.37
N HIS A 24 1.05 18.71 -0.27
CA HIS A 24 -0.22 18.84 0.42
C HIS A 24 -0.26 18.18 1.80
N LEU A 25 0.68 17.28 2.09
CA LEU A 25 0.78 16.56 3.36
C LEU A 25 1.25 17.53 4.45
N PRO A 26 0.45 17.75 5.51
CA PRO A 26 0.86 18.62 6.61
C PRO A 26 2.08 18.08 7.35
N LYS A 27 2.80 18.98 8.02
CA LYS A 27 3.88 18.59 8.94
C LYS A 27 3.29 18.16 10.27
N GLY A 28 3.98 17.25 10.93
CA GLY A 28 3.69 16.82 12.30
C GLY A 28 4.83 15.96 12.81
N GLU A 29 4.64 15.35 13.97
CA GLU A 29 5.62 14.47 14.59
C GLU A 29 5.45 13.03 14.10
N CYS A 30 4.20 12.55 14.06
CA CYS A 30 3.84 11.20 13.64
C CYS A 30 3.12 11.20 12.31
N LEU A 31 3.51 10.32 11.38
CA LEU A 31 2.67 9.99 10.23
C LEU A 31 1.98 8.64 10.45
N ILE A 32 0.67 8.65 10.31
CA ILE A 32 -0.17 7.44 10.34
C ILE A 32 -0.58 7.11 8.90
N GLU A 33 -0.26 5.89 8.44
CA GLU A 33 -0.71 5.36 7.16
C GLU A 33 -1.59 4.12 7.40
N PRO A 34 -2.94 4.27 7.39
CA PRO A 34 -3.89 3.16 7.61
C PRO A 34 -3.91 2.12 6.47
N PHE A 35 -3.30 2.45 5.33
CA PHE A 35 -3.23 1.66 4.11
C PHE A 35 -1.80 1.69 3.56
N VAL A 36 -0.82 1.30 4.35
CA VAL A 36 0.60 1.53 4.03
C VAL A 36 0.99 0.90 2.68
N GLY A 37 0.44 -0.26 2.33
CA GLY A 37 0.84 -1.00 1.13
C GLY A 37 2.36 -1.11 1.03
N ALA A 38 2.97 -0.75 -0.11
CA ALA A 38 4.42 -0.71 -0.29
C ALA A 38 5.18 0.40 0.48
N GLY A 39 4.50 1.28 1.22
CA GLY A 39 5.13 2.31 2.05
C GLY A 39 5.86 3.42 1.27
N SER A 40 5.38 3.77 0.07
CA SER A 40 6.07 4.78 -0.75
C SER A 40 6.12 6.16 -0.08
N VAL A 41 5.05 6.58 0.62
CA VAL A 41 5.02 7.87 1.34
C VAL A 41 5.88 7.80 2.59
N PHE A 42 5.73 6.75 3.40
CA PHE A 42 6.64 6.41 4.49
C PHE A 42 8.09 6.57 4.05
N LEU A 43 8.56 5.88 3.02
CA LEU A 43 9.95 5.87 2.56
C LEU A 43 10.48 7.23 2.04
N ASN A 44 9.59 8.19 1.73
CA ASN A 44 9.96 9.46 1.11
C ASN A 44 9.60 10.70 1.95
N THR A 45 9.12 10.53 3.18
CA THR A 45 8.86 11.64 4.12
C THR A 45 9.86 11.63 5.29
N SER A 46 9.85 12.65 6.15
CA SER A 46 10.77 12.75 7.30
C SER A 46 10.02 13.13 8.58
N PHE A 47 9.09 12.28 8.99
CA PHE A 47 8.47 12.34 10.31
C PHE A 47 9.39 11.68 11.35
N SER A 48 9.26 12.07 12.63
CA SER A 48 10.10 11.47 13.68
C SER A 48 9.65 10.07 14.07
N ARG A 49 8.34 9.77 13.93
CA ARG A 49 7.80 8.41 14.09
C ARG A 49 6.69 8.10 13.09
N TYR A 50 6.42 6.82 12.91
CA TYR A 50 5.38 6.32 12.00
C TYR A 50 4.52 5.24 12.65
N ILE A 51 3.22 5.27 12.38
CA ILE A 51 2.27 4.19 12.65
C ILE A 51 1.76 3.71 11.30
N LEU A 52 2.16 2.51 10.91
CA LEU A 52 1.93 1.97 9.57
C LEU A 52 1.04 0.74 9.68
N ALA A 53 -0.13 0.77 9.06
CA ALA A 53 -1.10 -0.31 9.15
C ALA A 53 -1.56 -0.78 7.77
N ASP A 54 -1.91 -2.06 7.69
CA ASP A 54 -2.55 -2.68 6.55
C ASP A 54 -3.36 -3.88 7.04
N ILE A 55 -4.42 -4.24 6.32
CA ILE A 55 -5.21 -5.43 6.64
C ILE A 55 -4.48 -6.73 6.22
N ASN A 56 -3.47 -6.63 5.37
CA ASN A 56 -2.68 -7.76 4.91
C ASN A 56 -1.66 -8.21 5.97
N SER A 57 -1.94 -9.32 6.64
CA SER A 57 -1.08 -9.89 7.68
C SER A 57 0.29 -10.34 7.17
N ASP A 58 0.39 -10.87 5.95
CA ASP A 58 1.68 -11.27 5.36
C ASP A 58 2.59 -10.06 5.10
N LEU A 59 1.99 -8.94 4.69
CA LEU A 59 2.70 -7.68 4.47
C LEU A 59 3.27 -7.13 5.79
N ILE A 60 2.44 -7.05 6.82
CA ILE A 60 2.85 -6.54 8.14
C ILE A 60 3.85 -7.48 8.81
N GLY A 61 3.67 -8.80 8.70
CA GLY A 61 4.62 -9.79 9.18
C GLY A 61 5.99 -9.64 8.51
N LEU A 62 6.01 -9.50 7.18
CA LEU A 62 7.22 -9.21 6.42
C LEU A 62 7.91 -7.92 6.92
N TYR A 63 7.17 -6.83 7.13
CA TYR A 63 7.75 -5.55 7.55
C TYR A 63 8.42 -5.62 8.93
N ASN A 64 7.78 -6.29 9.90
CA ASN A 64 8.40 -6.51 11.20
C ASN A 64 9.66 -7.40 11.09
N ILE A 65 9.64 -8.45 10.27
CA ILE A 65 10.82 -9.31 10.05
C ILE A 65 11.98 -8.50 9.42
N VAL A 66 11.71 -7.69 8.41
CA VAL A 66 12.75 -6.85 7.77
C VAL A 66 13.28 -5.80 8.76
N LYS A 67 12.43 -5.24 9.61
CA LYS A 67 12.84 -4.30 10.67
C LYS A 67 13.77 -4.94 11.69
N GLU A 68 13.46 -6.15 12.15
CA GLU A 68 14.12 -6.81 13.29
C GLU A 68 15.30 -7.69 12.88
N ARG A 69 15.25 -8.31 11.69
CA ARG A 69 16.20 -9.34 11.23
C ARG A 69 16.67 -9.07 9.80
N ALA A 70 17.02 -7.81 9.52
CA ALA A 70 17.33 -7.33 8.16
C ALA A 70 18.42 -8.17 7.44
N ASP A 71 19.57 -8.38 8.08
CA ASP A 71 20.70 -9.09 7.45
C ASP A 71 20.32 -10.54 7.12
N GLU A 72 19.71 -11.24 8.08
CA GLU A 72 19.27 -12.63 7.91
C GLU A 72 18.19 -12.74 6.82
N TYR A 73 17.23 -11.81 6.81
CA TYR A 73 16.18 -11.75 5.79
C TYR A 73 16.79 -11.51 4.41
N VAL A 74 17.70 -10.54 4.26
CA VAL A 74 18.34 -10.23 2.98
C VAL A 74 19.14 -11.43 2.47
N GLN A 75 19.90 -12.10 3.33
CA GLN A 75 20.65 -13.30 2.96
C GLN A 75 19.72 -14.42 2.46
N GLY A 76 18.72 -14.79 3.26
CA GLY A 76 17.77 -15.86 2.90
C GLY A 76 16.93 -15.52 1.66
N ALA A 77 16.56 -14.24 1.50
CA ALA A 77 15.77 -13.81 0.35
C ALA A 77 16.61 -13.85 -0.92
N ARG A 78 17.89 -13.47 -0.86
CA ARG A 78 18.81 -13.46 -2.02
C ARG A 78 18.95 -14.84 -2.65
N GLU A 79 18.94 -15.91 -1.84
CA GLU A 79 19.03 -17.29 -2.32
C GLU A 79 17.85 -17.69 -3.23
N LEU A 80 16.70 -17.02 -3.09
CA LEU A 80 15.52 -17.24 -3.93
C LEU A 80 15.57 -16.46 -5.25
N PHE A 81 16.58 -15.62 -5.50
CA PHE A 81 16.69 -14.76 -6.69
C PHE A 81 17.77 -15.27 -7.66
N THR A 82 17.65 -16.54 -8.06
CA THR A 82 18.60 -17.20 -8.97
C THR A 82 17.92 -17.64 -10.27
N PRO A 83 18.68 -17.97 -11.34
CA PRO A 83 18.10 -18.54 -12.56
C PRO A 83 17.34 -19.85 -12.33
N ALA A 84 17.76 -20.65 -11.34
CA ALA A 84 17.14 -21.92 -10.99
C ALA A 84 15.73 -21.73 -10.41
N THR A 85 15.52 -20.68 -9.61
CA THR A 85 14.20 -20.35 -9.05
C THR A 85 13.33 -19.54 -10.00
N ASN A 86 13.82 -19.10 -11.16
CA ASN A 86 13.04 -18.37 -12.17
C ASN A 86 12.43 -19.31 -13.23
N GLN A 87 11.93 -20.48 -12.79
CA GLN A 87 11.23 -21.47 -13.61
C GLN A 87 9.77 -21.58 -13.18
N SER A 88 8.88 -21.91 -14.12
CA SER A 88 7.43 -21.96 -13.87
C SER A 88 7.08 -23.01 -12.81
N GLU A 89 7.69 -24.18 -12.90
CA GLU A 89 7.50 -25.32 -12.01
C GLU A 89 7.92 -24.96 -10.58
N THR A 90 9.13 -24.41 -10.43
CA THR A 90 9.67 -23.97 -9.13
C THR A 90 8.82 -22.86 -8.52
N TYR A 91 8.35 -21.91 -9.32
CA TYR A 91 7.45 -20.85 -8.83
C TYR A 91 6.18 -21.43 -8.20
N TYR A 92 5.54 -22.41 -8.86
CA TYR A 92 4.32 -23.02 -8.32
C TYR A 92 4.59 -23.90 -7.09
N GLN A 93 5.74 -24.57 -7.02
CA GLN A 93 6.17 -25.30 -5.82
C GLN A 93 6.33 -24.35 -4.63
N LEU A 94 7.08 -23.26 -4.80
CA LEU A 94 7.30 -22.24 -3.75
C LEU A 94 6.00 -21.51 -3.38
N ARG A 95 5.07 -21.34 -4.32
CA ARG A 95 3.73 -20.79 -4.01
C ARG A 95 2.90 -21.75 -3.16
N THR A 96 2.95 -23.05 -3.44
CA THR A 96 2.29 -24.06 -2.61
C THR A 96 2.92 -24.09 -1.22
N GLU A 97 4.24 -24.05 -1.14
CA GLU A 97 4.97 -23.95 0.13
C GLU A 97 4.55 -22.72 0.94
N PHE A 98 4.45 -21.55 0.30
CA PHE A 98 3.95 -20.34 0.94
C PHE A 98 2.54 -20.51 1.51
N ASN A 99 1.64 -21.15 0.78
CA ASN A 99 0.26 -21.37 1.23
C ASN A 99 0.14 -22.38 2.39
N GLN A 100 1.10 -23.31 2.49
CA GLN A 100 1.09 -24.36 3.51
C GLN A 100 1.94 -24.02 4.75
N SER A 101 2.93 -23.13 4.60
CA SER A 101 3.85 -22.78 5.68
C SER A 101 3.17 -21.96 6.77
N GLN A 102 3.44 -22.34 8.02
CA GLN A 102 3.10 -21.59 9.23
C GLN A 102 4.31 -20.84 9.80
N ASP A 103 5.52 -21.06 9.27
CA ASP A 103 6.71 -20.32 9.67
C ASP A 103 6.69 -18.91 9.06
N LEU A 104 6.53 -17.90 9.92
CA LEU A 104 6.47 -16.50 9.53
C LEU A 104 7.72 -16.04 8.77
N PHE A 105 8.91 -16.53 9.16
CA PHE A 105 10.15 -16.13 8.49
C PHE A 105 10.20 -16.69 7.07
N ARG A 106 9.94 -18.00 6.90
CA ARG A 106 9.86 -18.61 5.57
C ARG A 106 8.77 -17.98 4.71
N ARG A 107 7.59 -17.70 5.27
CA ARG A 107 6.51 -16.99 4.56
C ARG A 107 6.98 -15.62 4.05
N ALA A 108 7.68 -14.84 4.87
CA ALA A 108 8.18 -13.52 4.47
C ALA A 108 9.22 -13.60 3.34
N LEU A 109 10.10 -14.60 3.33
CA LEU A 109 11.05 -14.84 2.24
C LEU A 109 10.30 -15.15 0.93
N LEU A 110 9.37 -16.10 1.00
CA LEU A 110 8.56 -16.51 -0.14
C LEU A 110 7.65 -15.39 -0.64
N PHE A 111 7.13 -14.53 0.24
CA PHE A 111 6.29 -13.40 -0.14
C PHE A 111 7.02 -12.43 -1.08
N LEU A 112 8.27 -12.06 -0.77
CA LEU A 112 9.08 -11.21 -1.65
C LEU A 112 9.42 -11.91 -2.97
N TYR A 113 9.76 -13.20 -2.93
CA TYR A 113 9.97 -14.00 -4.13
C TYR A 113 8.73 -13.99 -5.03
N LEU A 114 7.55 -14.32 -4.49
CA LEU A 114 6.28 -14.36 -5.20
C LEU A 114 5.90 -12.98 -5.75
N ASN A 115 6.17 -11.91 -5.01
CA ASN A 115 5.95 -10.54 -5.48
C ASN A 115 6.79 -10.18 -6.71
N ARG A 116 8.06 -10.59 -6.73
CA ARG A 116 9.01 -10.24 -7.80
C ARG A 116 8.94 -11.18 -9.00
N HIS A 117 8.57 -12.45 -8.79
CA HIS A 117 8.46 -13.47 -9.83
C HIS A 117 7.03 -13.65 -10.37
N GLY A 118 6.02 -13.28 -9.58
CA GLY A 118 4.60 -13.40 -9.91
C GLY A 118 4.10 -12.31 -10.86
N TYR A 119 3.03 -12.62 -11.59
CA TYR A 119 2.46 -11.76 -12.61
C TYR A 119 2.16 -10.34 -12.09
N ASN A 120 2.80 -9.36 -12.72
CA ASN A 120 2.68 -7.92 -12.44
C ASN A 120 2.94 -7.49 -10.98
N GLY A 121 3.51 -8.36 -10.14
CA GLY A 121 3.63 -8.09 -8.71
C GLY A 121 2.28 -7.90 -8.02
N LEU A 122 1.26 -8.60 -8.51
CA LEU A 122 -0.03 -8.67 -7.82
C LEU A 122 0.14 -9.36 -6.46
N CYS A 123 -0.67 -8.94 -5.50
CA CYS A 123 -0.89 -9.65 -4.25
C CYS A 123 -2.37 -10.03 -4.21
N ARG A 124 -2.68 -11.33 -4.36
CA ARG A 124 -4.06 -11.80 -4.48
C ARG A 124 -4.20 -13.18 -3.85
N TYR A 125 -5.24 -13.28 -3.03
CA TYR A 125 -5.64 -14.48 -2.34
C TYR A 125 -7.04 -14.90 -2.77
N ASN A 126 -7.35 -16.20 -2.69
CA ASN A 126 -8.72 -16.68 -2.81
C ASN A 126 -9.46 -16.58 -1.45
N LEU A 127 -10.74 -17.00 -1.42
CA LEU A 127 -11.54 -16.97 -0.19
C LEU A 127 -11.04 -17.91 0.92
N ARG A 128 -10.12 -18.82 0.62
CA ARG A 128 -9.46 -19.68 1.62
C ARG A 128 -8.16 -19.06 2.15
N GLY A 129 -7.83 -17.83 1.75
CA GLY A 129 -6.57 -17.17 2.15
C GLY A 129 -5.34 -17.71 1.40
N GLU A 130 -5.50 -18.46 0.31
CA GLU A 130 -4.37 -19.00 -0.46
C GLU A 130 -3.95 -18.03 -1.56
N PHE A 131 -2.68 -17.69 -1.61
CA PHE A 131 -2.08 -16.87 -2.65
C PHE A 131 -2.15 -17.57 -4.01
N ASN A 132 -2.72 -16.89 -5.01
CA ASN A 132 -3.10 -17.52 -6.29
C ASN A 132 -2.63 -16.74 -7.53
N VAL A 133 -1.60 -15.90 -7.41
CA VAL A 133 -1.02 -15.17 -8.55
C VAL A 133 -0.20 -16.13 -9.43
N PRO A 134 -0.37 -16.11 -10.77
CA PRO A 134 0.39 -16.97 -11.68
C PRO A 134 1.82 -16.46 -11.89
N PHE A 135 2.69 -17.31 -12.47
CA PHE A 135 4.07 -16.94 -12.78
C PHE A 135 4.16 -15.79 -13.79
N GLY A 136 5.04 -14.82 -13.55
CA GLY A 136 5.16 -13.58 -14.33
C GLY A 136 6.07 -13.64 -15.56
N ARG A 137 6.87 -14.71 -15.72
CA ARG A 137 7.78 -14.94 -16.87
C ARG A 137 8.76 -13.77 -17.14
N TYR A 138 9.28 -13.17 -16.07
CA TYR A 138 10.30 -12.11 -16.19
C TYR A 138 11.65 -12.72 -16.60
N LYS A 139 12.41 -12.00 -17.45
CA LYS A 139 13.75 -12.45 -17.86
C LYS A 139 14.72 -12.59 -16.68
N LYS A 140 14.73 -11.58 -15.80
CA LYS A 140 15.54 -11.55 -14.58
C LYS A 140 14.85 -10.65 -13.54
N PRO A 141 14.13 -11.22 -12.57
CA PRO A 141 13.58 -10.46 -11.45
C PRO A 141 14.69 -9.70 -10.71
N TYR A 142 14.43 -8.43 -10.41
CA TYR A 142 15.35 -7.59 -9.63
C TYR A 142 15.26 -7.93 -8.14
N PHE A 143 16.40 -8.20 -7.50
CA PHE A 143 16.51 -8.35 -6.05
C PHE A 143 16.73 -6.98 -5.39
N PRO A 144 15.79 -6.49 -4.55
CA PRO A 144 15.77 -5.12 -4.05
C PRO A 144 16.61 -4.94 -2.78
N GLU A 145 17.89 -5.29 -2.84
CA GLU A 145 18.77 -5.30 -1.67
C GLU A 145 18.93 -3.93 -1.00
N ALA A 146 19.24 -2.89 -1.80
CA ALA A 146 19.42 -1.54 -1.29
C ALA A 146 18.10 -0.99 -0.71
N GLU A 147 16.97 -1.29 -1.34
CA GLU A 147 15.66 -0.88 -0.85
C GLU A 147 15.25 -1.60 0.45
N LEU A 148 15.66 -2.87 0.64
CA LEU A 148 15.44 -3.61 1.88
C LEU A 148 16.19 -2.99 3.06
N TYR A 149 17.48 -2.70 2.89
CA TYR A 149 18.27 -2.05 3.95
C TYR A 149 17.77 -0.64 4.26
N HIS A 150 17.42 0.14 3.24
CA HIS A 150 16.84 1.47 3.46
C HIS A 150 15.49 1.39 4.19
N PHE A 151 14.64 0.41 3.86
CA PHE A 151 13.41 0.17 4.59
C PHE A 151 13.69 -0.18 6.05
N ALA A 152 14.62 -1.11 6.32
CA ALA A 152 14.98 -1.54 7.66
C ALA A 152 15.52 -0.40 8.53
N GLU A 153 16.38 0.46 7.98
CA GLU A 153 16.90 1.66 8.64
C GLU A 153 15.75 2.60 9.03
N LYS A 154 14.85 2.89 8.09
CA LYS A 154 13.73 3.80 8.35
C LYS A 154 12.70 3.21 9.31
N ALA A 155 12.51 1.89 9.25
CA ALA A 155 11.56 1.14 10.06
C ALA A 155 11.87 1.17 11.56
N GLN A 156 13.08 1.56 11.96
CA GLN A 156 13.43 1.73 13.37
C GLN A 156 12.56 2.79 14.07
N ASN A 157 12.07 3.78 13.32
CA ASN A 157 11.15 4.81 13.81
C ASN A 157 9.68 4.48 13.50
N ALA A 158 9.35 3.25 13.09
CA ALA A 158 8.01 2.85 12.69
C ALA A 158 7.47 1.70 13.54
N PHE A 159 6.16 1.72 13.79
CA PHE A 159 5.39 0.59 14.31
C PHE A 159 4.45 0.06 13.23
N PHE A 160 4.41 -1.26 13.06
CA PHE A 160 3.60 -1.92 12.04
C PHE A 160 2.44 -2.70 12.68
N TYR A 161 1.21 -2.44 12.24
CA TYR A 161 0.01 -3.06 12.79
C TYR A 161 -0.82 -3.74 11.69
N CYS A 162 -1.25 -4.97 11.96
CA CYS A 162 -2.20 -5.68 11.10
C CYS A 162 -3.60 -5.46 11.65
N GLU A 163 -4.21 -4.35 11.23
CA GLU A 163 -5.51 -3.90 11.74
C GLU A 163 -6.26 -3.11 10.66
N SER A 164 -7.54 -2.86 10.91
CA SER A 164 -8.37 -2.08 9.99
C SER A 164 -7.98 -0.59 9.97
N TYR A 165 -8.42 0.12 8.94
CA TYR A 165 -8.17 1.55 8.83
C TYR A 165 -8.79 2.35 9.99
N ALA A 166 -9.95 1.92 10.50
CA ALA A 166 -10.61 2.59 11.61
C ALA A 166 -9.81 2.47 12.91
N GLU A 167 -9.28 1.28 13.21
CA GLU A 167 -8.46 1.02 14.39
C GLU A 167 -7.13 1.81 14.34
N SER A 168 -6.46 1.79 13.20
CA SER A 168 -5.20 2.54 13.03
C SER A 168 -5.39 4.05 13.06
N MET A 169 -6.47 4.57 12.48
CA MET A 169 -6.82 6.00 12.57
C MET A 169 -7.19 6.42 14.00
N ALA A 170 -7.75 5.52 14.82
CA ALA A 170 -8.05 5.79 16.23
C ALA A 170 -6.79 5.94 17.11
N ARG A 171 -5.61 5.56 16.60
CA ARG A 171 -4.31 5.80 17.28
C ARG A 171 -3.81 7.24 17.14
N ALA A 172 -4.48 8.07 16.34
CA ALA A 172 -4.05 9.44 16.09
C ALA A 172 -4.16 10.31 17.34
N ASP A 173 -3.11 11.07 17.59
CA ASP A 173 -3.03 12.08 18.65
C ASP A 173 -2.84 13.49 18.07
N ALA A 174 -2.77 14.51 18.94
CA ALA A 174 -2.62 15.91 18.53
C ALA A 174 -1.34 16.22 17.73
N ASN A 175 -0.34 15.33 17.76
CA ASN A 175 0.92 15.48 17.02
C ASN A 175 0.95 14.64 15.73
N SER A 176 -0.16 13.99 15.39
CA SER A 176 -0.27 13.07 14.26
C SER A 176 -0.74 13.78 13.00
N VAL A 177 -0.28 13.27 11.86
CA VAL A 177 -0.81 13.54 10.52
C VAL A 177 -1.24 12.20 9.95
N VAL A 178 -2.42 12.12 9.34
CA VAL A 178 -2.92 10.87 8.76
C VAL A 178 -2.89 10.96 7.24
N TYR A 179 -2.29 9.97 6.58
CA TYR A 179 -2.34 9.82 5.13
C TYR A 179 -3.05 8.51 4.76
N CYS A 180 -4.19 8.62 4.06
CA CYS A 180 -4.99 7.49 3.63
C CYS A 180 -4.87 7.27 2.12
N ASP A 181 -4.50 6.04 1.75
CA ASP A 181 -4.48 5.59 0.37
C ASP A 181 -5.33 4.32 0.19
N PRO A 182 -6.67 4.43 0.32
CA PRO A 182 -7.54 3.27 0.27
C PRO A 182 -7.50 2.59 -1.11
N PRO A 183 -7.89 1.31 -1.20
CA PRO A 183 -8.25 0.71 -2.47
C PRO A 183 -9.27 1.60 -3.20
N TYR A 184 -9.04 1.90 -4.47
CA TYR A 184 -9.81 2.96 -5.15
C TYR A 184 -11.27 2.61 -5.38
N ALA A 185 -12.07 3.68 -5.41
CA ALA A 185 -13.48 3.60 -5.76
C ALA A 185 -13.66 3.10 -7.22
N PRO A 186 -14.73 2.34 -7.50
CA PRO A 186 -15.05 1.92 -8.85
C PRO A 186 -15.31 3.12 -9.77
N LEU A 187 -14.86 3.02 -11.02
CA LEU A 187 -14.97 4.11 -12.01
C LEU A 187 -16.37 4.29 -12.60
N SER A 188 -17.26 3.29 -12.46
CA SER A 188 -18.66 3.40 -12.85
C SER A 188 -19.54 2.54 -11.94
N ALA A 189 -20.79 2.96 -11.76
CA ALA A 189 -21.81 2.18 -11.06
C ALA A 189 -22.06 0.79 -11.71
N THR A 190 -21.76 0.64 -13.00
CA THR A 190 -21.86 -0.63 -13.74
C THR A 190 -20.65 -1.54 -13.61
N ALA A 191 -19.47 -1.03 -13.25
CA ALA A 191 -18.31 -1.85 -12.90
C ALA A 191 -18.52 -2.59 -11.56
N ASN A 192 -19.53 -2.18 -10.80
CA ASN A 192 -19.99 -2.80 -9.56
C ASN A 192 -20.72 -4.13 -9.82
N PHE A 193 -21.37 -4.29 -10.99
CA PHE A 193 -22.25 -5.44 -11.26
C PHE A 193 -21.48 -6.71 -11.67
N THR A 194 -20.20 -6.61 -12.01
CA THR A 194 -19.34 -7.76 -12.39
C THR A 194 -18.36 -8.18 -11.29
N ALA A 195 -18.34 -7.50 -10.14
CA ALA A 195 -17.45 -7.81 -9.03
C ALA A 195 -18.23 -8.53 -7.91
N TYR A 196 -18.47 -9.83 -8.08
CA TYR A 196 -18.70 -10.70 -6.93
C TYR A 196 -17.40 -10.78 -6.10
N HIS A 197 -17.13 -9.79 -5.24
CA HIS A 197 -15.96 -9.75 -4.37
C HIS A 197 -16.38 -9.45 -2.94
N THR A 198 -16.59 -10.50 -2.16
CA THR A 198 -16.92 -10.49 -0.73
C THR A 198 -15.78 -10.04 0.20
N ASN A 199 -14.68 -9.49 -0.34
CA ASN A 199 -13.52 -9.02 0.43
C ASN A 199 -12.88 -7.73 -0.14
N SER A 200 -13.59 -6.99 -0.97
CA SER A 200 -13.13 -5.69 -1.49
C SER A 200 -13.56 -4.54 -0.58
N PHE A 201 -12.73 -3.49 -0.51
CA PHE A 201 -13.07 -2.24 0.20
C PHE A 201 -14.35 -1.62 -0.39
N THR A 202 -15.44 -1.63 0.39
CA THR A 202 -16.79 -1.33 -0.12
C THR A 202 -17.06 0.18 -0.23
N LEU A 203 -18.16 0.56 -0.89
CA LEU A 203 -18.59 1.97 -0.97
C LEU A 203 -18.93 2.54 0.42
N GLU A 204 -19.52 1.71 1.28
CA GLU A 204 -19.80 2.05 2.67
C GLU A 204 -18.51 2.29 3.45
N GLN A 205 -17.48 1.47 3.23
CA GLN A 205 -16.17 1.67 3.85
C GLN A 205 -15.47 2.94 3.33
N GLN A 206 -15.62 3.28 2.05
CA GLN A 206 -15.13 4.55 1.49
C GLN A 206 -15.79 5.76 2.15
N ALA A 207 -17.12 5.75 2.28
CA ALA A 207 -17.85 6.82 2.95
C ALA A 207 -17.50 6.90 4.44
N HIS A 208 -17.38 5.75 5.10
CA HIS A 208 -16.98 5.67 6.50
C HIS A 208 -15.56 6.24 6.74
N LEU A 209 -14.61 5.97 5.83
CA LEU A 209 -13.27 6.56 5.89
C LEU A 209 -13.32 8.10 5.87
N ALA A 210 -14.17 8.70 5.03
CA ALA A 210 -14.37 10.15 4.99
C ALA A 210 -14.96 10.68 6.31
N ALA A 211 -15.95 9.99 6.88
CA ALA A 211 -16.54 10.36 8.16
C ALA A 211 -15.53 10.32 9.33
N ILE A 212 -14.63 9.32 9.35
CA ILE A 212 -13.54 9.29 10.34
C ILE A 212 -12.60 10.47 10.13
N ALA A 213 -12.25 10.81 8.89
CA ALA A 213 -11.40 11.96 8.59
C ALA A 213 -12.02 13.29 9.06
N GLU A 214 -13.33 13.46 8.91
CA GLU A 214 -14.09 14.60 9.44
C GLU A 214 -14.04 14.66 10.98
N SER A 215 -14.20 13.52 11.64
CA SER A 215 -14.08 13.43 13.11
C SER A 215 -12.66 13.80 13.59
N LEU A 216 -11.62 13.31 12.90
CA LEU A 216 -10.23 13.61 13.25
C LEU A 216 -9.89 15.10 13.06
N VAL A 217 -10.33 15.73 11.97
CA VAL A 217 -10.05 17.16 11.75
C VAL A 217 -10.78 18.05 12.75
N ASN A 218 -11.95 17.65 13.24
CA ASN A 218 -12.64 18.32 14.36
C ASN A 218 -11.83 18.25 15.67
N ASN A 219 -11.05 17.18 15.85
CA ASN A 219 -10.07 17.03 16.93
C ASN A 219 -8.70 17.65 16.59
N ARG A 220 -8.65 18.51 15.57
CA ARG A 220 -7.45 19.22 15.09
C ARG A 220 -6.35 18.32 14.51
N ILE A 221 -6.69 17.11 14.09
CA ILE A 221 -5.75 16.17 13.45
C ILE A 221 -5.92 16.26 11.93
N PRO A 222 -4.89 16.69 11.18
CA PRO A 222 -4.98 16.78 9.73
C PRO A 222 -5.01 15.39 9.06
N VAL A 223 -5.84 15.27 8.02
CA VAL A 223 -5.97 14.05 7.22
C VAL A 223 -5.83 14.37 5.74
N LEU A 224 -4.98 13.63 5.02
CA LEU A 224 -4.88 13.68 3.57
C LEU A 224 -5.31 12.34 2.98
N ILE A 225 -6.25 12.34 2.05
CA ILE A 225 -6.74 11.13 1.37
C ILE A 225 -6.43 11.23 -0.12
N SER A 226 -5.92 10.15 -0.72
CA SER A 226 -5.79 10.03 -2.19
C SER A 226 -6.80 9.04 -2.77
N ASN A 227 -7.49 9.42 -3.85
CA ASN A 227 -8.41 8.54 -4.58
C ASN A 227 -8.50 8.93 -6.07
N HIS A 228 -9.32 8.24 -6.85
CA HIS A 228 -9.71 8.71 -8.19
C HIS A 228 -10.55 9.99 -8.11
N ASP A 229 -10.43 10.86 -9.11
CA ASP A 229 -11.33 12.01 -9.25
C ASP A 229 -12.65 11.58 -9.93
N THR A 230 -13.67 11.30 -9.10
CA THR A 230 -15.02 10.89 -9.53
C THR A 230 -16.10 11.70 -8.82
N ALA A 231 -17.35 11.62 -9.29
CA ALA A 231 -18.49 12.25 -8.62
C ALA A 231 -18.66 11.74 -7.17
N LEU A 232 -18.57 10.42 -6.95
CA LEU A 232 -18.71 9.81 -5.62
C LEU A 232 -17.61 10.27 -4.65
N THR A 233 -16.35 10.27 -5.08
CA THR A 233 -15.24 10.72 -4.23
C THR A 233 -15.32 12.21 -3.92
N ARG A 234 -15.87 13.04 -4.83
CA ARG A 234 -16.11 14.46 -4.57
C ARG A 234 -17.25 14.68 -3.57
N GLU A 235 -18.25 13.82 -3.59
CA GLU A 235 -19.35 13.82 -2.62
C GLU A 235 -18.84 13.41 -1.23
N TRP A 236 -18.18 12.27 -1.11
CA TRP A 236 -17.62 11.78 0.15
C TRP A 236 -16.64 12.76 0.78
N TYR A 237 -15.80 13.41 -0.03
CA TYR A 237 -14.78 14.35 0.45
C TYR A 237 -15.20 15.82 0.37
N SER A 238 -16.51 16.09 0.34
CA SER A 238 -17.06 17.45 0.15
C SER A 238 -16.64 18.46 1.22
N GLN A 239 -16.33 18.00 2.44
CA GLN A 239 -15.83 18.85 3.54
C GLN A 239 -14.31 19.10 3.47
N ALA A 240 -13.59 18.42 2.58
CA ALA A 240 -12.15 18.59 2.41
C ALA A 240 -11.80 19.66 1.38
N LYS A 241 -10.57 20.18 1.46
CA LYS A 241 -9.98 20.95 0.36
C LYS A 241 -9.51 19.98 -0.73
N LEU A 242 -10.18 20.02 -1.88
CA LEU A 242 -9.92 19.12 -3.00
C LEU A 242 -8.83 19.66 -3.95
N HIS A 243 -7.86 18.80 -4.26
CA HIS A 243 -6.77 19.08 -5.19
C HIS A 243 -6.71 18.01 -6.27
N VAL A 244 -6.86 18.41 -7.53
CA VAL A 244 -6.78 17.48 -8.67
C VAL A 244 -5.34 17.39 -9.16
N VAL A 245 -4.81 16.17 -9.26
CA VAL A 245 -3.49 15.88 -9.80
C VAL A 245 -3.68 15.16 -11.13
N LYS A 246 -3.12 15.74 -12.21
CA LYS A 246 -3.20 15.15 -13.55
C LYS A 246 -2.23 13.98 -13.66
N VAL A 247 -2.73 12.77 -13.50
CA VAL A 247 -1.94 11.55 -13.59
C VAL A 247 -2.48 10.72 -14.73
N ARG A 248 -1.63 10.42 -15.72
CA ARG A 248 -1.99 9.50 -16.79
C ARG A 248 -1.99 8.06 -16.27
N ARG A 249 -2.98 7.68 -15.44
CA ARG A 249 -3.19 6.26 -15.13
C ARG A 249 -3.93 5.61 -16.29
N SER A 250 -3.36 4.52 -16.82
CA SER A 250 -4.04 3.64 -17.76
C SER A 250 -4.70 2.52 -16.99
N ILE A 251 -6.03 2.49 -16.96
CA ILE A 251 -6.78 1.44 -16.27
C ILE A 251 -7.40 0.54 -17.32
N SER A 252 -6.64 -0.50 -17.70
CA SER A 252 -7.08 -1.69 -18.46
C SER A 252 -5.86 -2.54 -18.82
N SER A 253 -5.97 -3.86 -18.67
CA SER A 253 -4.99 -4.81 -19.23
C SER A 253 -5.01 -4.81 -20.76
N ASN A 254 -6.13 -4.41 -21.38
CA ASN A 254 -6.32 -4.31 -22.82
C ASN A 254 -5.99 -2.90 -23.32
N GLY A 255 -5.03 -2.79 -24.24
CA GLY A 255 -4.52 -1.50 -24.75
C GLY A 255 -5.60 -0.58 -25.37
N GLY A 256 -6.66 -1.16 -25.94
CA GLY A 256 -7.74 -0.42 -26.61
C GLY A 256 -8.79 0.24 -25.70
N THR A 257 -8.87 -0.11 -24.42
CA THR A 257 -9.91 0.40 -23.48
C THR A 257 -9.37 1.24 -22.33
N ARG A 258 -8.11 1.70 -22.41
CA ARG A 258 -7.47 2.50 -21.36
C ARG A 258 -8.14 3.87 -21.22
N LYS A 259 -9.03 4.02 -20.24
CA LYS A 259 -9.55 5.34 -19.82
C LYS A 259 -8.52 6.03 -18.92
N LYS A 260 -8.33 7.34 -19.12
CA LYS A 260 -7.53 8.21 -18.26
C LYS A 260 -8.43 8.76 -17.17
N VAL A 261 -8.01 8.65 -15.92
CA VAL A 261 -8.72 9.18 -14.76
C VAL A 261 -7.70 9.96 -13.94
N ASP A 262 -8.03 11.20 -13.61
CA ASP A 262 -7.19 12.06 -12.77
C ASP A 262 -7.22 11.57 -11.32
N GLU A 263 -6.23 11.98 -10.54
CA GLU A 263 -6.16 11.67 -9.12
C GLU A 263 -6.74 12.85 -8.31
N LEU A 264 -7.42 12.53 -7.21
CA LEU A 264 -7.94 13.49 -6.25
C LEU A 264 -7.16 13.35 -4.94
N LEU A 265 -6.63 14.47 -4.44
CA LEU A 265 -6.11 14.62 -3.08
C LEU A 265 -7.11 15.45 -2.27
N ALA A 266 -7.71 14.85 -1.25
CA ALA A 266 -8.65 15.50 -0.34
C ALA A 266 -7.94 15.81 0.99
N LEU A 267 -7.71 17.09 1.26
CA LEU A 267 -7.05 17.55 2.48
C LEU A 267 -8.08 18.08 3.49
N TYR A 268 -8.27 17.35 4.57
CA TYR A 268 -8.96 17.82 5.78
C TYR A 268 -7.96 18.55 6.66
N ARG A 269 -8.03 19.88 6.67
CA ARG A 269 -7.11 20.73 7.42
C ARG A 269 -7.85 21.40 8.58
N PRO A 270 -7.33 21.33 9.83
CA PRO A 270 -7.90 22.07 10.95
C PRO A 270 -7.93 23.57 10.66
N ALA A 271 -8.98 24.26 11.11
CA ALA A 271 -9.02 25.71 11.03
C ALA A 271 -7.85 26.32 11.84
N THR A 272 -7.13 27.27 11.22
CA THR A 272 -6.18 28.12 11.93
C THR A 272 -6.95 28.95 12.96
N VAL A 273 -6.54 28.84 14.23
CA VAL A 273 -6.99 29.73 15.31
C VAL A 273 -6.23 31.04 15.20
#